data_AF-A0A355V6C1-F1
#
_entry.id   AF-A0A355V6C1-F1
#
_cell.length_a   1.000
_cell.length_b   1.000
_cell.length_c   1.000
_cell.angle_alpha   90.00
_cell.angle_beta   90.00
_cell.angle_gamma   90.00
#
_symmetry.space_group_name_H-M   'P 1'
#
loop_
_entity.id
_entity.type
_entity.pdbx_description
1 polymer ?
#
loop_
_entity_poly.entity_id
_entity_poly.type
_entity_poly.pdbx_seq_one_letter_code
_entity_poly.pdbx_strand_id
1 'polypeptide(L)'
;MSGNSTTPNNPTPPGQPPETLVNAIRKLVRPLVKLLLSFQITYPYLINLLKTVYVEVAETEFPVAGKRPSDSRITLLTGVHRKDVKRLRSEQIDNAPQSRTVSTGAQMIGHWMGDARFCDSEGHPLPLPLAATGEEPSFEELVERVCRKD
;
A
#
# COMPACT_ATOMS: atom_id res chain seq x y z
N MET A 1 -15.69 -51.72 8.57
CA MET A 1 -16.66 -50.87 7.86
C MET A 1 -16.05 -49.49 7.78
N SER A 2 -15.31 -49.21 6.70
CA SER A 2 -14.56 -47.96 6.53
C SER A 2 -15.44 -46.92 5.83
N GLY A 3 -15.59 -45.75 6.44
CA GLY A 3 -16.30 -44.61 5.89
C GLY A 3 -15.46 -43.86 4.86
N ASN A 4 -16.07 -43.56 3.71
CA ASN A 4 -15.55 -42.58 2.77
C ASN A 4 -16.20 -41.22 3.04
N SER A 5 -15.42 -40.28 3.56
CA SER A 5 -15.81 -38.88 3.69
C SER A 5 -15.61 -38.20 2.34
N THR A 6 -16.68 -38.14 1.55
CA THR A 6 -16.74 -37.37 0.29
C THR A 6 -16.60 -35.89 0.61
N THR A 7 -15.47 -35.27 0.27
CA THR A 7 -15.36 -33.80 0.24
C THR A 7 -16.30 -33.24 -0.83
N PRO A 8 -17.19 -32.29 -0.51
CA PRO A 8 -18.07 -31.69 -1.51
C PRO A 8 -17.23 -30.79 -2.43
N ASN A 9 -17.12 -31.21 -3.69
CA ASN A 9 -16.53 -30.42 -4.76
C ASN A 9 -17.55 -29.36 -5.18
N ASN A 10 -17.52 -28.19 -4.54
CA ASN A 10 -18.39 -27.08 -4.89
C ASN A 10 -17.79 -26.34 -6.11
N PRO A 11 -18.48 -26.26 -7.26
CA PRO A 11 -17.93 -25.61 -8.45
C PRO A 11 -17.71 -24.12 -8.19
N THR A 12 -16.50 -23.64 -8.51
CA THR A 12 -16.14 -22.21 -8.40
C THR A 12 -17.02 -21.38 -9.35
N PRO A 13 -17.64 -20.28 -8.88
CA PRO A 13 -18.40 -19.38 -9.74
C PRO A 13 -17.54 -18.82 -10.90
N PRO A 14 -18.11 -18.60 -12.09
CA PRO A 14 -17.35 -18.03 -13.21
C PRO A 14 -16.75 -16.66 -12.82
N GLY A 15 -15.45 -16.50 -13.08
CA GLY A 15 -14.71 -15.28 -12.77
C GLY A 15 -14.08 -15.21 -11.38
N GLN A 16 -14.20 -16.25 -10.54
CA GLN A 16 -13.48 -16.32 -9.27
C GLN A 16 -12.27 -17.28 -9.35
N PRO A 17 -11.15 -16.95 -8.69
CA PRO A 17 -10.02 -17.86 -8.60
C PRO A 17 -10.37 -19.09 -7.74
N PRO A 18 -9.79 -20.26 -8.00
CA PRO A 18 -10.00 -21.45 -7.18
C PRO A 18 -9.67 -21.19 -5.70
N GLU A 19 -10.52 -21.64 -4.78
CA GLU A 19 -10.34 -21.41 -3.34
C GLU A 19 -9.01 -21.96 -2.80
N THR A 20 -8.56 -23.10 -3.33
CA THR A 20 -7.28 -23.72 -2.97
C THR A 20 -6.10 -22.81 -3.31
N LEU A 21 -6.15 -22.13 -4.46
CA LEU A 21 -5.14 -21.16 -4.87
C LEU A 21 -5.15 -19.93 -3.96
N VAL A 22 -6.33 -19.38 -3.66
CA VAL A 22 -6.46 -18.24 -2.74
C VAL A 22 -5.90 -18.59 -1.36
N ASN A 23 -6.20 -19.78 -0.84
CA ASN A 23 -5.67 -20.26 0.43
C ASN A 23 -4.15 -20.45 0.41
N ALA A 24 -3.58 -20.94 -0.70
CA ALA A 24 -2.14 -21.04 -0.87
C ALA A 24 -1.47 -19.66 -0.88
N ILE A 25 -2.02 -18.71 -1.65
CA ILE A 25 -1.55 -17.32 -1.69
C ILE A 25 -1.60 -16.72 -0.28
N ARG A 26 -2.69 -16.93 0.47
CA ARG A 26 -2.82 -16.43 1.85
C ARG A 26 -1.71 -16.96 2.77
N LYS A 27 -1.33 -18.23 2.63
CA LYS A 27 -0.22 -18.85 3.39
C LYS A 27 1.14 -18.27 3.02
N LEU A 28 1.32 -17.81 1.78
CA LEU A 28 2.55 -17.14 1.32
C LEU A 28 2.59 -15.66 1.75
N VAL A 29 1.47 -14.95 1.61
CA VAL A 29 1.39 -13.52 1.88
C VAL A 29 1.44 -13.23 3.38
N ARG A 30 0.90 -14.09 4.25
CA ARG A 30 0.91 -13.87 5.71
C ARG A 30 2.32 -13.68 6.30
N PRO A 31 3.30 -14.57 6.09
CA PRO A 31 4.66 -14.36 6.60
C PRO A 31 5.35 -13.15 5.94
N LEU A 32 5.08 -12.88 4.66
CA LEU A 32 5.60 -11.69 3.98
C LEU A 32 5.07 -10.40 4.62
N VAL A 33 3.76 -10.28 4.85
CA VAL A 33 3.16 -9.12 5.51
C VAL A 33 3.70 -8.96 6.93
N LYS A 34 3.89 -10.06 7.68
CA LYS A 34 4.53 -10.00 8.99
C LYS A 34 5.93 -9.39 8.92
N LEU A 35 6.73 -9.79 7.93
CA LEU A 35 8.06 -9.23 7.70
C LEU A 35 7.99 -7.74 7.34
N LEU A 36 7.12 -7.35 6.41
CA LEU A 36 6.94 -5.96 5.99
C LEU A 36 6.59 -5.05 7.18
N LEU A 37 5.67 -5.49 8.04
CA LEU A 37 5.30 -4.75 9.25
C LEU A 37 6.47 -4.62 10.25
N SER A 38 7.36 -5.62 10.34
CA SER A 38 8.56 -5.52 11.19
C SER A 38 9.53 -4.42 10.72
N PHE A 39 9.48 -4.08 9.42
CA PHE A 39 10.24 -2.98 8.81
C PHE A 39 9.42 -1.69 8.64
N GLN A 40 8.24 -1.58 9.28
CA GLN A 40 7.35 -0.42 9.18
C GLN A 40 6.84 -0.14 7.74
N ILE A 41 6.83 -1.16 6.88
CA ILE A 41 6.22 -1.06 5.56
C ILE A 41 4.71 -1.22 5.71
N THR A 42 3.99 -0.14 5.41
CA THR A 42 2.54 -0.05 5.61
C THR A 42 1.76 -0.61 4.41
N TYR A 43 0.46 -0.86 4.61
CA TYR A 43 -0.43 -1.31 3.54
C TYR A 43 -0.46 -0.33 2.33
N PRO A 44 -0.57 1.01 2.50
CA PRO A 44 -0.49 1.96 1.39
C PRO A 44 0.82 1.87 0.59
N TYR A 45 1.95 1.67 1.25
CA TYR A 45 3.23 1.46 0.56
C TYR A 45 3.20 0.17 -0.27
N LEU A 46 2.80 -0.94 0.37
CA LEU A 46 2.75 -2.25 -0.28
C LEU A 46 1.80 -2.25 -1.49
N ILE A 47 0.61 -1.65 -1.39
CA ILE A 47 -0.34 -1.64 -2.49
C ILE A 47 0.20 -0.82 -3.68
N ASN A 48 0.93 0.27 -3.44
CA ASN A 48 1.57 1.04 -4.51
C ASN A 48 2.70 0.25 -5.18
N LEU A 49 3.51 -0.46 -4.41
CA LEU A 49 4.53 -1.38 -4.95
C LEU A 49 3.87 -2.48 -5.78
N LEU A 50 2.81 -3.12 -5.27
CA LEU A 50 2.06 -4.16 -5.99
C LEU A 50 1.48 -3.61 -7.28
N LYS A 51 0.82 -2.44 -7.28
CA LYS A 51 0.31 -1.81 -8.51
C LYS A 51 1.41 -1.67 -9.58
N THR A 52 2.61 -1.26 -9.16
CA THR A 52 3.78 -1.15 -10.06
C THR A 52 4.10 -2.51 -10.70
N VAL A 53 4.27 -3.55 -9.88
CA VAL A 53 4.58 -4.90 -10.34
C VAL A 53 3.46 -5.47 -11.23
N TYR A 54 2.19 -5.24 -10.89
CA TYR A 54 1.06 -5.67 -11.72
C TYR A 54 1.07 -5.02 -13.10
N VAL A 55 1.35 -3.72 -13.19
CA VAL A 55 1.46 -3.00 -14.46
C VAL A 55 2.65 -3.50 -15.27
N GLU A 56 3.81 -3.68 -14.64
CA GLU A 56 5.02 -4.20 -15.27
C GLU A 56 4.82 -5.60 -15.86
N VAL A 57 4.26 -6.53 -15.09
CA VAL A 57 3.95 -7.90 -15.53
C VAL A 57 2.91 -7.89 -16.67
N ALA A 58 1.88 -7.05 -16.57
CA ALA A 58 0.89 -6.91 -17.64
C ALA A 58 1.48 -6.39 -18.96
N GLU A 59 2.52 -5.56 -18.89
CA GLU A 59 3.21 -5.06 -20.08
C GLU A 59 4.16 -6.08 -20.71
N THR A 60 4.91 -6.80 -19.88
CA THR A 60 6.04 -7.63 -20.30
C THR A 60 5.64 -9.06 -20.61
N GLU A 61 4.79 -9.66 -19.77
CA GLU A 61 4.44 -11.09 -19.84
C GLU A 61 3.12 -11.34 -20.59
N PHE A 62 2.27 -10.32 -20.75
CA PHE A 62 0.98 -10.45 -21.43
C PHE A 62 0.83 -9.52 -22.66
N PRO A 63 1.82 -9.39 -23.57
CA PRO A 63 1.68 -8.57 -24.77
C PRO A 63 0.68 -9.18 -25.75
N VAL A 64 0.08 -8.34 -26.60
CA VAL A 64 -0.77 -8.80 -27.72
C VAL A 64 -0.21 -8.25 -29.02
N ALA A 65 -0.05 -9.13 -30.01
CA ALA A 65 0.26 -8.79 -31.39
C ALA A 65 1.49 -7.89 -31.59
N GLY A 66 2.60 -8.17 -30.89
CA GLY A 66 3.88 -7.50 -31.10
C GLY A 66 3.91 -6.00 -30.78
N LYS A 67 2.88 -5.48 -30.09
CA LYS A 67 2.76 -4.07 -29.68
C LYS A 67 2.69 -3.96 -28.17
N ARG A 68 3.26 -2.88 -27.63
CA ARG A 68 3.12 -2.55 -26.20
C ARG A 68 1.63 -2.37 -25.86
N PRO A 69 1.11 -2.99 -24.78
CA PRO A 69 -0.29 -2.85 -24.40
C PRO A 69 -0.70 -1.39 -24.14
N SER A 70 -1.95 -1.06 -24.47
CA SER A 70 -2.56 0.24 -24.15
C SER A 70 -2.93 0.33 -22.67
N ASP A 71 -3.00 1.55 -22.13
CA ASP A 71 -3.40 1.80 -20.73
C ASP A 71 -4.75 1.17 -20.38
N SER A 72 -5.72 1.25 -21.30
CA SER A 72 -7.05 0.68 -21.12
C SER A 72 -7.00 -0.84 -20.96
N ARG A 73 -6.12 -1.51 -21.71
CA ARG A 73 -5.94 -2.97 -21.60
C ARG A 73 -5.25 -3.35 -20.31
N ILE A 74 -4.22 -2.61 -19.90
CA ILE A 74 -3.53 -2.84 -18.62
C ILE A 74 -4.51 -2.66 -17.47
N THR A 75 -5.32 -1.60 -17.49
CA THR A 75 -6.39 -1.34 -16.50
C THR A 75 -7.35 -2.52 -16.44
N LEU A 76 -7.80 -3.02 -17.60
CA LEU A 76 -8.73 -4.15 -17.69
C LEU A 76 -8.13 -5.45 -17.16
N LEU A 77 -6.86 -5.74 -17.46
CA LEU A 77 -6.19 -6.98 -17.07
C LEU A 77 -5.84 -7.00 -15.56
N THR A 78 -5.37 -5.87 -15.04
CA THR A 78 -4.82 -5.78 -13.68
C THR A 78 -5.82 -5.29 -12.65
N GLY A 79 -6.88 -4.59 -13.08
CA GLY A 79 -7.77 -3.85 -12.20
C GLY A 79 -7.16 -2.56 -11.62
N VAL A 80 -5.91 -2.22 -11.95
CA VAL A 80 -5.26 -0.98 -11.50
C VAL A 80 -5.90 0.21 -12.22
N HIS A 81 -6.30 1.24 -11.46
CA HIS A 81 -7.00 2.39 -12.00
C HIS A 81 -6.19 3.11 -13.09
N ARG A 82 -6.85 3.58 -14.15
CA ARG A 82 -6.20 4.21 -15.31
C ARG A 82 -5.26 5.36 -14.96
N LYS A 83 -5.60 6.18 -13.94
CA LYS A 83 -4.72 7.27 -13.45
C LYS A 83 -3.41 6.72 -12.87
N ASP A 84 -3.48 5.63 -12.11
CA ASP A 84 -2.30 4.96 -11.56
C ASP A 84 -1.46 4.32 -12.66
N VAL A 85 -2.09 3.63 -13.62
CA VAL A 85 -1.37 3.05 -14.77
C VAL A 85 -0.59 4.13 -15.51
N LYS A 86 -1.23 5.25 -15.86
CA LYS A 86 -0.55 6.35 -16.56
C LYS A 86 0.62 6.90 -15.76
N ARG A 87 0.42 7.16 -14.46
CA ARG A 87 1.47 7.67 -13.56
C ARG A 87 2.64 6.70 -13.44
N LEU A 88 2.39 5.43 -13.14
CA LEU A 88 3.41 4.40 -12.94
C LEU A 88 4.25 4.17 -14.20
N ARG A 89 3.61 4.21 -15.39
CA ARG A 89 4.32 4.11 -16.67
C ARG A 89 5.22 5.31 -16.93
N SER A 90 4.81 6.52 -16.53
CA SER A 90 5.66 7.72 -16.62
C SER A 90 6.85 7.66 -15.65
N GLU A 91 6.61 7.28 -14.39
CA GLU A 91 7.66 7.14 -13.37
C GLU A 91 8.74 6.12 -13.75
N GLN A 92 8.33 5.01 -14.39
CA GLN A 92 9.26 3.98 -14.88
C GLN A 92 10.16 4.48 -16.02
N ILE A 93 9.66 5.40 -16.86
CA ILE A 93 10.45 6.04 -17.94
C ILE A 93 11.47 7.00 -17.34
N ASP A 94 11.06 7.77 -16.33
CA ASP A 94 11.88 8.84 -15.75
C ASP A 94 12.92 8.34 -14.75
N ASN A 95 12.98 7.02 -14.44
CA ASN A 95 13.80 6.43 -13.38
C ASN A 95 13.72 7.21 -12.06
N ALA A 96 12.60 7.90 -11.83
CA ALA A 96 12.43 8.70 -10.64
C ALA A 96 12.41 7.73 -9.45
N PRO A 97 13.16 8.01 -8.36
CA PRO A 97 13.02 7.22 -7.16
C PRO A 97 11.55 7.24 -6.76
N GLN A 98 10.92 6.06 -6.62
CA GLN A 98 9.58 5.95 -6.07
C GLN A 98 9.53 6.86 -4.85
N SER A 99 8.62 7.85 -4.87
CA SER A 99 8.42 8.78 -3.77
C SER A 99 8.42 7.95 -2.49
N ARG A 100 9.47 8.14 -1.67
CA ARG A 100 9.65 7.38 -0.43
C ARG A 100 8.43 7.74 0.40
N THR A 101 7.46 6.85 0.42
CA THR A 101 6.26 7.00 1.23
C THR A 101 6.74 6.77 2.66
N VAL A 102 7.22 7.84 3.28
CA VAL A 102 7.61 7.87 4.69
C VAL A 102 6.38 7.42 5.47
N SER A 103 6.55 6.45 6.36
CA SER A 103 5.44 5.95 7.17
C SER A 103 4.78 7.11 7.91
N THR A 104 3.46 7.09 8.05
CA THR A 104 2.72 8.15 8.75
C THR A 104 3.30 8.40 10.15
N GLY A 105 3.73 7.36 10.87
CA GLY A 105 4.42 7.50 12.16
C GLY A 105 5.77 8.23 12.06
N ALA A 106 6.58 7.95 11.05
CA ALA A 106 7.83 8.69 10.83
C ALA A 106 7.57 10.14 10.41
N GLN A 107 6.49 10.41 9.65
CA GLN A 107 6.06 11.78 9.37
C GLN A 107 5.59 12.51 10.63
N MET A 108 4.81 11.84 11.50
CA MET A 108 4.40 12.37 12.81
C MET A 108 5.60 12.71 13.69
N ILE A 109 6.57 11.80 13.81
CA ILE A 109 7.80 12.05 14.57
C ILE A 109 8.59 13.19 13.94
N GLY A 110 8.73 13.23 12.62
CA GLY A 110 9.41 14.32 11.92
C GLY A 110 8.75 15.68 12.16
N HIS A 111 7.42 15.75 12.12
CA HIS A 111 6.67 16.96 12.44
C HIS A 111 6.76 17.33 13.92
N TRP A 112 6.71 16.36 14.83
CA TRP A 112 6.84 16.59 16.26
C TRP A 112 8.22 17.17 16.62
N MET A 113 9.29 16.69 15.97
CA MET A 113 10.65 17.15 16.23
C MET A 113 11.08 18.38 15.43
N GLY A 114 10.34 18.77 14.40
CA GLY A 114 10.78 19.78 13.44
C GLY A 114 9.84 20.97 13.26
N ASP A 115 8.59 20.89 13.70
CA ASP A 115 7.62 21.99 13.62
C ASP A 115 7.65 22.78 14.94
N ALA A 116 7.90 24.10 14.83
CA ALA A 116 7.97 25.01 15.97
C ALA A 116 6.67 25.03 16.80
N ARG A 117 5.53 24.60 16.23
CA ARG A 117 4.28 24.42 16.98
C ARG A 117 4.39 23.35 18.07
N PHE A 118 5.22 22.33 17.86
CA PHE A 118 5.35 21.19 18.76
C PHE A 118 6.72 21.12 19.45
N CYS A 119 7.54 22.17 19.31
CA CYS A 119 8.84 22.29 19.96
C CYS A 119 8.88 23.49 20.90
N ASP A 120 9.76 23.44 21.90
CA ASP A 120 10.06 24.58 22.75
C ASP A 120 10.96 25.62 22.03
N SER A 121 11.29 26.71 22.72
CA SER A 121 12.14 27.77 22.20
C SER A 121 13.59 27.34 21.93
N GLU A 122 14.03 26.22 22.49
CA GLU A 122 15.35 25.62 22.27
C GLU A 122 15.34 24.58 21.13
N GLY A 123 14.16 24.28 20.58
CA GLY A 123 13.96 23.32 19.49
C GLY A 123 13.76 21.88 19.97
N HIS A 124 13.50 21.64 21.26
CA HIS A 124 13.22 20.31 21.77
C HIS A 124 11.72 19.97 21.65
N PRO A 125 11.34 18.72 21.32
CA PRO A 125 9.95 18.32 21.19
C PRO A 125 9.20 18.42 22.53
N LEU A 126 8.02 19.04 22.52
CA LEU A 126 7.16 19.20 23.69
C LEU A 126 6.44 17.89 24.05
N PRO A 127 6.22 17.58 25.33
CA PRO A 127 5.26 16.54 25.71
C PRO A 127 3.85 16.98 25.32
N LEU A 128 3.21 16.22 24.43
CA LEU A 128 1.87 16.57 23.93
C LEU A 128 0.78 15.83 24.70
N PRO A 129 -0.24 16.52 25.26
CA PRO A 129 -1.44 15.86 25.74
C PRO A 129 -2.19 15.21 24.57
N LEU A 130 -3.01 14.19 24.86
CA LEU A 130 -3.78 13.48 23.82
C LEU A 130 -4.71 14.44 23.07
N ALA A 131 -5.51 15.21 23.81
CA ALA A 131 -6.42 16.22 23.30
C ALA A 131 -5.99 17.62 23.77
N ALA A 132 -6.28 18.64 22.96
CA ALA A 132 -5.96 20.01 23.30
C ALA A 132 -6.79 20.51 24.49
N THR A 133 -6.14 21.19 25.42
CA THR A 133 -6.82 21.99 26.46
C THR A 133 -6.56 23.46 26.14
N GLY A 134 -7.49 24.09 25.41
CA GLY A 134 -7.31 25.46 24.92
C GLY A 134 -6.43 25.52 23.68
N GLU A 135 -5.48 26.46 23.63
CA GLU A 135 -4.61 26.70 22.46
C GLU A 135 -3.28 25.93 22.50
N GLU A 136 -3.08 25.10 23.52
CA GLU A 136 -1.87 24.27 23.66
C GLU A 136 -1.79 23.22 22.54
N PRO A 137 -0.58 22.95 22.03
CA PRO A 137 -0.39 21.89 21.04
C PRO A 137 -0.76 20.53 21.64
N SER A 138 -1.36 19.66 20.82
CA SER A 138 -1.80 18.33 21.23
C SER A 138 -1.43 17.25 20.22
N PHE A 139 -1.50 16.00 20.65
CA PHE A 139 -1.28 14.86 19.77
C PHE A 139 -2.34 14.78 18.66
N GLU A 140 -3.60 15.06 18.96
CA GLU A 140 -4.67 15.16 17.96
C GLU A 140 -4.36 16.21 16.87
N GLU A 141 -3.85 17.39 17.24
CA GLU A 141 -3.45 18.43 16.27
C GLU A 141 -2.31 17.93 15.35
N LEU A 142 -1.30 17.25 15.93
CA LEU A 142 -0.20 16.66 15.17
C LEU A 142 -0.71 15.60 14.18
N VAL A 143 -1.63 14.74 14.60
CA VAL A 143 -2.23 13.71 13.75
C VAL A 143 -3.01 14.34 12.60
N GLU A 144 -3.82 15.37 12.87
CA GLU A 144 -4.58 16.05 11.83
C GLU A 144 -3.65 16.71 10.78
N ARG A 145 -2.58 17.37 11.23
CA ARG A 145 -1.61 18.01 10.33
C ARG A 145 -0.93 17.04 9.37
N VAL A 146 -0.64 15.83 9.83
CA VAL A 146 0.03 14.80 9.02
C VAL A 146 -0.99 14.09 8.12
N CYS A 147 -2.11 13.63 8.66
CA CYS A 147 -3.08 12.83 7.92
C CYS A 147 -3.93 13.62 6.92
N ARG A 148 -4.05 14.95 7.05
CA ARG A 148 -4.80 15.79 6.08
C ARG A 148 -3.99 16.12 4.82
N LYS A 149 -2.70 15.77 4.77
CA LYS A 149 -1.84 15.97 3.60
C LYS A 149 -1.79 14.76 2.64
N ASP A 150 -2.41 13.65 3.01
CA ASP A 150 -2.65 12.47 2.15
C ASP A 150 -4.04 12.52 1.48
#